data_AF-I3K4X3-F1
#
_entry.id   AF-I3K4X3-F1
#
_cell.length_a   1.000
_cell.length_b   1.000
_cell.length_c   1.000
_cell.angle_alpha   90.00
_cell.angle_beta   90.00
_cell.angle_gamma   90.00
#
_symmetry.space_group_name_H-M   'P 1'
#
loop_
_entity.id
_entity.type
_entity.pdbx_description
1 polymer ?
#
loop_
_entity_poly.entity_id
_entity_poly.type
_entity_poly.pdbx_seq_one_letter_code
_entity_poly.pdbx_strand_id
1 'polypeptide(L)'
;MQNFTGTWKMKSSENFDELLKALGVNAMLRKVAVAAASKPHVEIRQNGEHFYIKTSTTVRTTEINFCIGEEFNEETVDGRKCKSLATWETENKIYCKQTLLSGNGPKTFWSRELRGDELILVIF
;
A
#
# COMPACT_ATOMS: atom_id res chain seq x y z
N MET A 1 -18.51 8.42 -3.64
CA MET A 1 -17.25 7.83 -3.11
C MET A 1 -16.84 8.61 -1.87
N GLN A 2 -16.35 7.93 -0.84
CA GLN A 2 -15.92 8.57 0.40
C GLN A 2 -14.59 9.31 0.25
N ASN A 3 -14.34 10.24 1.18
CA ASN A 3 -13.11 11.03 1.24
C ASN A 3 -12.10 10.36 2.18
N PHE A 4 -10.96 9.92 1.62
CA PHE A 4 -9.86 9.28 2.36
C PHE A 4 -8.85 10.30 2.91
N THR A 5 -9.02 11.59 2.61
CA THR A 5 -8.10 12.65 3.02
C THR A 5 -7.92 12.64 4.52
N GLY A 6 -6.66 12.62 4.95
CA GLY A 6 -6.34 12.65 6.36
C GLY A 6 -4.95 12.12 6.66
N THR A 7 -4.68 12.10 7.95
CA THR A 7 -3.43 11.60 8.51
C THR A 7 -3.73 10.39 9.38
N TRP A 8 -3.21 9.24 8.96
CA TRP A 8 -3.49 7.94 9.53
C TRP A 8 -2.26 7.42 10.27
N LYS A 9 -2.49 6.87 11.47
CA LYS A 9 -1.48 6.20 12.27
C LYS A 9 -1.87 4.73 12.39
N MET A 10 -0.88 3.85 12.29
CA MET A 10 -1.12 2.42 12.46
C MET A 10 -1.63 2.11 13.87
N LYS A 11 -2.78 1.45 13.92
CA LYS A 11 -3.39 0.93 15.15
C LYS A 11 -3.00 -0.53 15.41
N SER A 12 -3.02 -1.35 14.35
CA SER A 12 -2.63 -2.76 14.37
C SER A 12 -2.03 -3.17 13.03
N SER A 13 -1.29 -4.27 13.03
CA SER A 13 -0.76 -4.93 11.84
C SER A 13 -0.74 -6.44 12.07
N GLU A 14 -1.22 -7.19 11.09
CA GLU A 14 -1.31 -8.64 11.15
C GLU A 14 -0.59 -9.23 9.93
N ASN A 15 0.11 -10.36 10.12
CA ASN A 15 0.74 -11.15 9.05
C ASN A 15 1.79 -10.44 8.18
N PHE A 16 2.33 -9.27 8.58
CA PHE A 16 3.32 -8.55 7.77
C PHE A 16 4.62 -9.35 7.55
N ASP A 17 5.12 -10.07 8.57
CA ASP A 17 6.31 -10.93 8.40
C ASP A 17 6.03 -12.11 7.45
N GLU A 18 4.86 -12.72 7.55
CA GLU A 18 4.47 -13.84 6.69
C GLU A 18 4.25 -13.40 5.23
N LEU A 19 3.73 -12.19 4.99
CA LEU A 19 3.68 -11.57 3.67
C LEU A 19 5.08 -11.45 3.06
N LEU A 20 6.01 -10.82 3.79
CA LEU A 20 7.38 -10.64 3.30
C LEU A 20 8.08 -11.99 3.04
N LYS A 21 7.79 -13.00 3.87
CA LYS A 21 8.29 -14.37 3.70
C LYS A 21 7.73 -15.02 2.43
N ALA A 22 6.43 -14.86 2.16
CA ALA A 22 5.80 -15.35 0.93
C ALA A 22 6.36 -14.67 -0.32
N LEU A 23 6.79 -13.40 -0.21
CA LEU A 23 7.51 -12.67 -1.25
C LEU A 23 8.99 -13.06 -1.38
N GLY A 24 9.48 -14.01 -0.58
CA GLY A 24 10.86 -14.52 -0.64
C GLY A 24 11.89 -13.64 0.08
N VAL A 25 11.47 -12.68 0.89
CA VAL A 25 12.38 -11.83 1.67
C VAL A 25 13.03 -12.67 2.77
N ASN A 26 14.36 -12.62 2.88
CA ASN A 26 15.10 -13.39 3.88
C ASN A 26 14.82 -12.93 5.32
N ALA A 27 14.98 -13.82 6.30
CA ALA A 27 14.57 -13.60 7.69
C ALA A 27 15.22 -12.37 8.36
N MET A 28 16.46 -12.04 8.01
CA MET A 28 17.14 -10.87 8.56
C MET A 28 16.49 -9.58 8.07
N LEU A 29 16.26 -9.46 6.76
CA LEU A 29 15.60 -8.29 6.17
C LEU A 29 14.15 -8.13 6.65
N ARG A 30 13.42 -9.23 6.86
CA ARG A 30 12.04 -9.15 7.38
C ARG A 30 11.98 -8.57 8.79
N LYS A 31 12.87 -8.99 9.69
CA LYS A 31 12.94 -8.42 11.05
C LYS A 31 13.16 -6.91 11.02
N VAL A 32 14.05 -6.43 10.14
CA VAL A 32 14.30 -5.00 9.95
C VAL A 32 13.06 -4.30 9.40
N ALA A 33 12.42 -4.87 8.38
CA ALA A 33 11.21 -4.31 7.78
C ALA A 33 10.04 -4.22 8.76
N VAL A 34 9.79 -5.27 9.55
CA VAL A 34 8.74 -5.30 10.59
C VAL A 34 9.02 -4.24 11.66
N ALA A 35 10.26 -4.13 12.13
CA ALA A 35 10.63 -3.12 13.12
C ALA A 35 10.44 -1.69 12.55
N ALA A 36 10.83 -1.47 11.29
CA ALA A 36 10.72 -0.17 10.65
C ALA A 36 9.27 0.24 10.35
N ALA A 37 8.46 -0.72 9.91
CA ALA A 37 7.05 -0.54 9.60
C ALA A 37 6.13 -0.75 10.82
N SER A 38 6.68 -0.70 12.04
CA SER A 38 5.88 -0.86 13.27
C SER A 38 4.96 0.32 13.57
N LYS A 39 5.31 1.52 13.09
CA LYS A 39 4.55 2.76 13.32
C LYS A 39 4.56 3.67 12.08
N PRO A 40 4.06 3.21 10.92
CA PRO A 40 4.02 4.05 9.74
C PRO A 40 3.05 5.20 9.96
N HIS A 41 3.42 6.33 9.39
CA HIS A 41 2.59 7.50 9.25
C HIS A 41 2.12 7.58 7.80
N VAL A 42 0.81 7.63 7.59
CA VAL A 42 0.23 7.69 6.25
C VAL A 42 -0.51 9.02 6.09
N GLU A 43 -0.14 9.79 5.08
CA GLU A 43 -0.86 11.00 4.67
C GLU A 43 -1.54 10.72 3.33
N ILE A 44 -2.85 10.98 3.26
CA ILE A 44 -3.64 10.85 2.04
C ILE A 44 -4.21 12.23 1.71
N ARG A 45 -4.05 12.65 0.46
CA ARG A 45 -4.74 13.80 -0.12
C ARG A 45 -5.56 13.31 -1.30
N GLN A 46 -6.85 13.60 -1.30
CA GLN A 46 -7.76 13.22 -2.36
C GLN A 46 -8.39 14.47 -2.98
N ASN A 47 -8.35 14.56 -4.31
CA ASN A 47 -9.07 15.58 -5.09
C ASN A 47 -9.87 14.88 -6.20
N GLY A 48 -11.14 14.59 -5.92
CA GLY A 48 -11.96 13.74 -6.79
C GLY A 48 -11.35 12.35 -6.92
N GLU A 49 -10.96 12.00 -8.15
CA GLU A 49 -10.31 10.72 -8.50
C GLU A 49 -8.78 10.76 -8.39
N HIS A 50 -8.19 11.92 -8.13
CA HIS A 50 -6.74 12.06 -7.96
C HIS A 50 -6.35 11.83 -6.50
N PHE A 51 -5.41 10.92 -6.29
CA PHE A 51 -4.89 10.57 -4.98
C PHE A 51 -3.39 10.82 -4.91
N TYR A 52 -2.97 11.43 -3.81
CA TYR A 52 -1.61 11.42 -3.33
C TYR A 52 -1.56 10.64 -2.03
N ILE A 53 -0.64 9.70 -1.92
CA ILE A 53 -0.44 8.90 -0.72
C ILE A 53 1.04 8.88 -0.38
N LYS A 54 1.35 9.36 0.82
CA LYS A 54 2.67 9.31 1.42
C LYS A 54 2.67 8.36 2.59
N THR A 55 3.60 7.41 2.57
CA THR A 55 3.82 6.46 3.68
C THR A 55 5.23 6.66 4.21
N SER A 56 5.34 7.07 5.47
CA SER A 56 6.63 7.29 6.15
C SER A 56 6.82 6.27 7.27
N THR A 57 7.92 5.54 7.20
CA THR A 57 8.42 4.65 8.26
C THR A 57 9.73 5.19 8.82
N THR A 58 10.31 4.54 9.82
CA THR A 58 11.62 4.97 10.38
C THR A 58 12.78 4.82 9.39
N VAL A 59 12.64 3.97 8.36
CA VAL A 59 13.72 3.67 7.40
C VAL A 59 13.46 4.16 5.98
N ARG A 60 12.19 4.29 5.58
CA ARG A 60 11.80 4.60 4.21
C ARG A 60 10.56 5.48 4.19
N THR A 61 10.56 6.46 3.32
CA THR A 61 9.36 7.19 2.90
C THR A 61 9.08 6.85 1.44
N THR A 62 7.83 6.51 1.14
CA THR A 62 7.33 6.31 -0.23
C THR A 62 6.19 7.27 -0.51
N GLU A 63 6.09 7.70 -1.77
CA GLU A 63 5.06 8.61 -2.24
C GLU A 63 4.53 8.10 -3.58
N ILE A 64 3.20 7.99 -3.69
CA ILE A 64 2.53 7.64 -4.95
C ILE A 64 1.49 8.71 -5.29
N ASN A 65 1.40 9.01 -6.58
CA ASN A 65 0.36 9.86 -7.17
C ASN A 65 -0.33 9.06 -8.25
N PHE A 66 -1.65 8.96 -8.19
CA PHE A 66 -2.42 8.23 -9.19
C PHE A 66 -3.81 8.84 -9.40
N CYS A 67 -4.40 8.52 -10.55
CA CYS A 67 -5.80 8.77 -10.85
C CYS A 67 -6.52 7.42 -10.87
N ILE A 68 -7.71 7.34 -10.29
CA ILE A 68 -8.52 6.12 -10.37
C ILE A 68 -8.84 5.80 -11.83
N GLY A 69 -8.64 4.53 -12.22
CA GLY A 69 -8.86 4.05 -13.58
C GLY A 69 -7.67 4.25 -14.53
N GLU A 70 -6.59 4.89 -14.08
CA GLU A 70 -5.38 5.10 -14.87
C GLU A 70 -4.19 4.29 -14.33
N GLU A 71 -3.35 3.77 -15.25
CA GLU A 71 -2.12 3.07 -14.85
C GLU A 71 -1.06 4.05 -14.35
N PHE A 72 -0.35 3.68 -13.29
CA PHE A 72 0.79 4.43 -12.76
C PHE A 72 1.94 3.49 -12.39
N ASN A 73 3.14 4.06 -12.19
CA ASN A 73 4.31 3.29 -11.74
C ASN A 73 4.45 3.39 -10.23
N GLU A 74 4.73 2.26 -9.58
CA GLU A 74 5.10 2.22 -8.17
C GLU A 74 6.09 1.06 -7.88
N GLU A 75 6.35 0.81 -6.61
CA GLU A 75 7.07 -0.37 -6.14
C GLU A 75 6.15 -1.21 -5.26
N THR A 76 6.25 -2.54 -5.40
CA THR A 76 5.66 -3.48 -4.44
C THR A 76 6.28 -3.31 -3.06
N VAL A 77 5.66 -3.90 -2.03
CA VAL A 77 6.15 -3.78 -0.64
C VAL A 77 7.57 -4.31 -0.42
N ASP A 78 8.00 -5.26 -1.25
CA ASP A 78 9.37 -5.80 -1.27
C ASP A 78 10.32 -5.03 -2.21
N GLY A 79 9.87 -3.92 -2.81
CA GLY A 79 10.71 -2.98 -3.57
C GLY A 79 10.87 -3.31 -5.05
N ARG A 80 10.05 -4.18 -5.64
CA ARG A 80 10.09 -4.47 -7.08
C ARG A 80 9.24 -3.48 -7.85
N LYS A 81 9.77 -2.96 -8.96
CA LYS A 81 9.04 -2.01 -9.81
C LYS A 81 7.83 -2.67 -10.47
N CYS A 82 6.68 -2.04 -10.39
CA CYS A 82 5.44 -2.51 -11.00
C CYS A 82 4.64 -1.37 -11.66
N LYS A 83 3.78 -1.76 -12.61
CA LYS A 83 2.63 -0.96 -13.00
C LYS A 83 1.45 -1.29 -12.11
N SER A 84 0.68 -0.27 -11.77
CA SER A 84 -0.46 -0.41 -10.90
C SER A 84 -1.69 0.27 -11.47
N LEU A 85 -2.85 -0.31 -11.21
CA LEU A 85 -4.15 0.21 -11.62
C LEU A 85 -5.09 0.19 -10.42
N ALA A 86 -5.44 1.38 -9.94
CA ALA A 86 -6.38 1.55 -8.83
C ALA A 86 -7.80 1.78 -9.37
N THR A 87 -8.77 1.08 -8.80
CA THR A 87 -10.20 1.16 -9.14
C THR A 87 -11.05 1.17 -7.89
N TRP A 88 -12.19 1.85 -7.93
CA TRP A 88 -13.23 1.67 -6.91
C TRP A 88 -13.79 0.25 -6.97
N GLU A 89 -13.73 -0.48 -5.85
CA GLU A 89 -14.44 -1.75 -5.68
C GLU A 89 -15.83 -1.51 -5.08
N THR A 90 -15.93 -0.53 -4.18
CA THR A 90 -17.18 -0.01 -3.61
C THR A 90 -17.08 1.50 -3.43
N GLU A 91 -18.12 2.14 -2.90
CA GLU A 91 -18.10 3.58 -2.61
C GLU A 91 -17.07 4.00 -1.54
N ASN A 92 -16.59 3.06 -0.72
CA ASN A 92 -15.68 3.27 0.39
C ASN A 92 -14.42 2.39 0.32
N LYS A 93 -14.19 1.69 -0.81
CA LYS A 93 -13.07 0.77 -0.99
C LYS A 93 -12.39 0.93 -2.35
N ILE A 94 -11.07 1.11 -2.30
CA ILE A 94 -10.19 1.11 -3.46
C ILE A 94 -9.47 -0.23 -3.51
N TYR A 95 -9.45 -0.86 -4.69
CA TYR A 95 -8.60 -2.00 -5.00
C TYR A 95 -7.54 -1.57 -6.01
N CYS A 96 -6.29 -1.99 -5.81
CA CYS A 96 -5.19 -1.69 -6.72
C CYS A 96 -4.45 -2.96 -7.10
N LYS A 97 -4.51 -3.30 -8.38
CA LYS A 97 -3.78 -4.43 -8.95
C LYS A 97 -2.34 -3.98 -9.24
N GLN A 98 -1.36 -4.78 -8.82
CA GLN A 98 0.05 -4.55 -9.13
C GLN A 98 0.56 -5.61 -10.12
N THR A 99 1.28 -5.16 -11.16
CA THR A 99 1.86 -6.01 -12.21
C THR A 99 3.35 -5.67 -12.35
N LEU A 100 4.23 -6.64 -12.04
CA LEU A 100 5.68 -6.44 -12.10
C LEU A 100 6.14 -6.03 -13.50
N LEU A 101 7.06 -5.07 -13.58
CA LEU A 101 7.66 -4.65 -14.85
C LEU A 101 8.64 -5.70 -15.39
N SER A 102 9.25 -6.48 -14.50
CA SER A 102 10.21 -7.52 -14.84
C SER A 102 10.22 -8.65 -13.82
N GLY A 103 10.61 -9.84 -14.28
CA GLY A 103 10.67 -11.05 -13.47
C GLY A 103 9.33 -11.76 -13.29
N ASN A 104 9.36 -12.87 -12.56
CA ASN A 104 8.19 -13.63 -12.16
C ASN A 104 7.95 -13.46 -10.65
N GLY A 105 6.72 -13.61 -10.22
CA GLY A 105 6.36 -13.51 -8.81
C GLY A 105 4.87 -13.76 -8.57
N PRO A 106 4.45 -13.79 -7.31
CA PRO A 106 3.04 -13.82 -6.98
C PRO A 106 2.34 -12.57 -7.55
N LYS A 107 1.06 -12.73 -7.92
CA LYS A 107 0.21 -11.58 -8.23
C LYS A 107 0.02 -10.79 -6.95
N THR A 108 0.39 -9.52 -6.99
CA THR A 108 0.30 -8.63 -5.84
C THR A 108 -0.81 -7.61 -6.01
N PHE A 109 -1.37 -7.16 -4.91
CA PHE A 109 -2.37 -6.09 -4.87
C PHE A 109 -2.34 -5.39 -3.52
N TRP A 110 -2.93 -4.21 -3.47
CA TRP A 110 -3.33 -3.60 -2.21
C TRP A 110 -4.77 -3.09 -2.30
N SER A 111 -5.45 -3.01 -1.16
CA SER A 111 -6.75 -2.34 -1.06
C SER A 111 -6.81 -1.44 0.17
N ARG A 112 -7.58 -0.35 0.06
CA ARG A 112 -7.84 0.59 1.14
C ARG A 112 -9.34 0.76 1.29
N GLU A 113 -9.85 0.48 2.49
CA GLU A 113 -11.26 0.58 2.82
C GLU A 113 -11.47 1.50 4.03
N LEU A 114 -12.39 2.46 3.92
CA LEU A 114 -12.84 3.25 5.07
C LEU A 114 -13.96 2.53 5.82
N ARG A 115 -13.76 2.35 7.12
CA ARG A 115 -14.75 1.78 8.05
C ARG A 115 -14.92 2.72 9.23
N GLY A 116 -15.89 3.63 9.12
CA GLY A 116 -16.08 4.68 10.12
C GLY A 116 -14.87 5.62 10.16
N ASP A 117 -14.20 5.66 11.31
CA ASP A 117 -12.97 6.43 11.55
C ASP A 117 -11.69 5.62 11.35
N GLU A 118 -11.78 4.40 10.82
CA GLU A 118 -10.65 3.52 10.54
C GLU A 118 -10.37 3.38 9.04
N LEU A 119 -9.09 3.32 8.69
CA LEU A 119 -8.60 2.98 7.35
C LEU A 119 -7.96 1.59 7.39
N ILE A 120 -8.56 0.64 6.69
CA ILE A 120 -8.07 -0.72 6.58
C ILE A 120 -7.22 -0.87 5.31
N LEU A 121 -5.95 -1.25 5.47
CA LEU A 121 -5.04 -1.58 4.37
C LEU A 121 -4.84 -3.11 4.32
N VAL A 122 -5.12 -3.71 3.17
CA VAL A 122 -4.80 -5.12 2.89
C VAL A 122 -3.78 -5.15 1.76
N ILE A 123 -2.76 -5.99 1.89
CA ILE A 123 -1.70 -6.20 0.89
C ILE A 123 -1.55 -7.70 0.66
N PHE A 124 -1.33 -8.11 -0.59
CA PHE A 124 -0.95 -9.46 -0.97
C PHE A 124 0.09 -9.41 -2.08
#